data_AF-A0A7X6BF89-F1
#
_entry.id   AF-A0A7X6BF89-F1
#
_cell.length_a   1.000
_cell.length_b   1.000
_cell.length_c   1.000
_cell.angle_alpha   90.00
_cell.angle_beta   90.00
_cell.angle_gamma   90.00
#
_symmetry.space_group_name_H-M   'P 1'
#
loop_
_entity.id
_entity.type
_entity.pdbx_description
1 polymer ?
#
loop_
_entity_poly.entity_id
_entity_poly.type
_entity_poly.pdbx_seq_one_letter_code
_entity_poly.pdbx_strand_id
1 'polypeptide(L)'
;MGGRGEELLIGALCAVLALFLLARIGGALRTGEVPLYRTRLNRSDAGEARFWGLVLINAAMCGLLVFVAADLLLGLGYRSGR
;
A
#
# COMPACT_ATOMS: atom_id res chain seq x y z
N MET A 1 -11.76 9.09 -27.02
CA MET A 1 -10.93 10.17 -26.44
C MET A 1 -11.27 10.30 -24.95
N GLY A 2 -10.66 9.48 -24.08
CA GLY A 2 -10.98 9.48 -22.63
C GLY A 2 -9.92 8.91 -21.67
N GLY A 3 -8.92 8.14 -22.13
CA GLY A 3 -8.06 7.35 -21.24
C GLY A 3 -7.13 8.13 -20.30
N ARG A 4 -6.63 9.29 -20.70
CA ARG A 4 -5.58 9.99 -19.92
C ARG A 4 -6.08 10.62 -18.61
N GLY A 5 -7.33 11.05 -18.57
CA GLY A 5 -7.95 11.59 -17.36
C GLY A 5 -8.22 10.50 -16.32
N GLU A 6 -8.70 9.34 -16.78
CA GLU A 6 -8.92 8.17 -15.92
C GLU A 6 -7.60 7.60 -15.39
N GLU A 7 -6.55 7.52 -16.21
CA GLU A 7 -5.22 7.05 -15.77
C GLU A 7 -4.63 7.93 -14.66
N LEU A 8 -4.73 9.25 -14.79
CA LEU A 8 -4.30 10.19 -13.77
C LEU A 8 -5.11 10.07 -12.48
N LEU A 9 -6.43 9.90 -12.59
CA LEU A 9 -7.33 9.65 -11.45
C LEU A 9 -6.99 8.35 -10.73
N ILE A 10 -6.76 7.26 -11.47
CA ILE A 10 -6.38 5.96 -10.92
C ILE A 10 -5.00 6.06 -10.26
N GLY A 11 -4.04 6.73 -10.90
CA GLY A 11 -2.72 6.98 -10.32
C GLY A 11 -2.79 7.77 -9.02
N ALA A 12 -3.59 8.83 -8.98
CA ALA A 12 -3.81 9.62 -7.77
C ALA A 12 -4.50 8.80 -6.66
N LEU A 13 -5.49 7.99 -7.00
CA LEU A 13 -6.16 7.09 -6.06
C LEU A 13 -5.16 6.06 -5.49
N CYS A 14 -4.34 5.44 -6.33
CA CYS A 14 -3.28 4.52 -5.90
C CYS A 14 -2.28 5.20 -4.97
N ALA A 15 -1.87 6.45 -5.26
CA ALA A 15 -0.98 7.21 -4.39
C ALA A 15 -1.61 7.50 -3.01
N VAL A 16 -2.89 7.89 -2.97
CA VAL A 16 -3.62 8.11 -1.70
C VAL A 16 -3.72 6.81 -0.90
N LEU A 17 -4.05 5.69 -1.55
CA LEU A 17 -4.10 4.38 -0.90
C LEU A 17 -2.72 3.94 -0.40
N ALA A 18 -1.65 4.20 -1.16
CA ALA A 18 -0.29 3.92 -0.75
C ALA A 18 0.11 4.71 0.50
N LEU A 19 -0.21 6.01 0.57
CA LEU A 19 0.01 6.84 1.75
C LEU A 19 -0.74 6.31 2.97
N PHE A 20 -2.00 5.88 2.79
CA PHE A 20 -2.79 5.29 3.86
C PHE A 20 -2.17 3.98 4.39
N LEU A 21 -1.68 3.13 3.49
CA LEU A 21 -0.93 1.92 3.85
C LEU A 21 0.38 2.23 4.56
N LEU A 22 1.12 3.24 4.11
CA LEU A 22 2.34 3.73 4.75
C LEU A 22 2.08 4.19 6.19
N ALA A 23 1.02 4.98 6.40
CA ALA A 23 0.60 5.40 7.73
C ALA A 23 0.23 4.20 8.61
N ARG A 24 -0.43 3.17 8.06
CA ARG A 24 -0.77 1.94 8.77
C ARG A 24 0.48 1.14 9.17
N ILE A 25 1.45 0.99 8.27
CA ILE A 25 2.71 0.30 8.54
C ILE A 25 3.52 1.07 9.60
N GLY A 26 3.63 2.39 9.45
CA GLY A 26 4.33 3.25 10.41
C GLY A 26 3.67 3.22 11.80
N GLY A 27 2.34 3.19 11.85
CA GLY A 27 1.58 2.97 13.07
C GLY A 27 1.92 1.63 13.71
N ALA A 28 1.83 0.53 12.96
CA ALA A 28 2.14 -0.81 13.45
C ALA A 28 3.58 -0.96 13.96
N LEU A 29 4.55 -0.36 13.27
CA LEU A 29 5.96 -0.37 13.70
C LEU A 29 6.17 0.41 15.00
N ARG A 30 5.43 1.51 15.22
CA ARG A 30 5.53 2.32 16.44
C ARG A 30 4.80 1.71 17.63
N THR A 31 3.61 1.16 17.42
CA THR A 31 2.77 0.64 18.51
C THR A 31 3.02 -0.85 18.79
N GLY A 32 3.63 -1.58 17.87
CA GLY A 32 3.73 -3.04 17.96
C GLY A 32 2.38 -3.75 17.78
N GLU A 33 1.36 -3.02 17.32
CA GLU A 33 0.00 -3.51 17.13
C GLU A 33 -0.42 -3.33 15.68
N VAL A 34 -0.89 -4.41 15.05
CA VAL A 34 -1.56 -4.32 13.75
C VAL A 34 -3.06 -4.23 14.00
N PRO A 35 -3.71 -3.07 13.74
CA PRO A 35 -5.16 -3.00 13.79
C PRO A 35 -5.72 -3.88 12.67
N LEU A 36 -6.58 -4.84 13.01
CA LEU A 36 -7.39 -5.64 12.12
C LEU A 36 -8.84 -5.13 12.15
N TYR A 37 -9.67 -5.55 11.20
CA TYR A 37 -11.07 -5.13 11.19
C TYR A 37 -11.79 -5.74 12.41
N ARG A 38 -12.15 -4.88 13.37
CA ARG A 38 -12.75 -5.19 14.71
C ARG A 38 -11.83 -5.68 15.82
N THR A 39 -10.54 -5.90 15.57
CA THR A 39 -9.60 -6.39 16.61
C THR A 39 -8.24 -5.71 16.48
N ARG A 40 -7.44 -5.68 17.55
CA ARG A 40 -6.05 -5.27 17.51
C ARG A 40 -5.19 -6.48 17.76
N LEU A 41 -4.25 -6.74 16.87
CA LEU A 41 -3.37 -7.88 16.99
C LEU A 41 -2.03 -7.38 17.50
N ASN A 42 -1.76 -7.66 18.77
CA ASN A 42 -0.53 -7.27 19.43
C ASN A 42 0.57 -8.31 19.13
N ARG A 43 1.81 -7.84 18.96
CA ARG A 43 2.98 -8.70 18.69
C ARG A 43 3.18 -9.75 19.78
N SER A 44 2.82 -9.44 21.03
CA SER A 44 2.91 -10.36 22.17
C SER A 44 1.87 -11.49 22.15
N ASP A 45 0.64 -11.23 21.69
CA ASP A 45 -0.46 -12.22 21.72
C ASP A 45 -0.44 -13.19 20.54
N ALA A 46 -0.09 -12.71 19.35
CA ALA A 46 -0.16 -13.52 18.13
C ALA A 46 1.17 -14.15 17.70
N GLY A 47 2.28 -13.75 18.33
CA GLY A 47 3.63 -14.15 17.97
C GLY A 47 4.24 -13.30 16.87
N GLU A 48 5.56 -13.15 16.96
CA GLU A 48 6.37 -12.26 16.13
C GLU A 48 6.27 -12.55 14.62
N ALA A 49 6.17 -13.83 14.25
CA ALA A 49 6.06 -14.25 12.85
C ALA A 49 4.76 -13.76 12.18
N ARG A 50 3.62 -13.79 12.89
CA ARG A 50 2.32 -13.34 12.35
C ARG A 50 2.27 -11.83 12.21
N PHE A 51 2.81 -11.11 13.20
CA PHE A 51 2.95 -9.65 13.15
C PHE A 51 3.79 -9.23 11.94
N TRP A 52 4.99 -9.81 11.79
CA TRP A 52 5.86 -9.50 10.66
C TRP A 52 5.26 -9.91 9.32
N GLY A 53 4.59 -11.05 9.23
CA GLY A 53 3.90 -11.47 8.01
C GLY A 53 2.86 -10.45 7.54
N LEU A 54 2.03 -9.94 8.46
CA LEU A 54 1.04 -8.90 8.15
C LEU A 54 1.71 -7.59 7.72
N VAL A 55 2.76 -7.16 8.42
CA VAL A 55 3.52 -5.95 8.07
C VAL A 55 4.15 -6.09 6.68
N LEU A 56 4.77 -7.24 6.37
CA LEU A 56 5.40 -7.51 5.07
C LEU A 56 4.39 -7.51 3.93
N ILE A 57 3.23 -8.13 4.11
CA ILE A 57 2.16 -8.12 3.09
C ILE A 57 1.68 -6.69 2.82
N ASN A 58 1.47 -5.89 3.88
CA ASN A 58 1.08 -4.48 3.71
C ASN A 58 2.19 -3.68 3.03
N ALA A 59 3.46 -3.91 3.39
CA ALA A 59 4.60 -3.25 2.77
C ALA A 59 4.73 -3.61 1.27
N ALA A 60 4.54 -4.88 0.92
CA ALA A 60 4.54 -5.33 -0.47
C ALA A 60 3.40 -4.70 -1.28
N MET A 61 2.18 -4.68 -0.73
CA MET A 61 1.02 -4.02 -1.37
C MET A 61 1.23 -2.52 -1.52
N CYS A 62 1.80 -1.86 -0.51
CA CYS A 62 2.16 -0.44 -0.57
C CYS A 62 3.17 -0.20 -1.71
N GLY A 63 4.24 -1.00 -1.79
CA GLY A 63 5.24 -0.91 -2.86
C GLY A 63 4.63 -1.08 -4.26
N LEU A 64 3.73 -2.05 -4.43
CA LEU A 64 3.02 -2.25 -5.70
C LEU A 64 2.13 -1.04 -6.06
N LEU A 65 1.40 -0.48 -5.09
CA LEU A 65 0.58 0.71 -5.31
C LEU A 65 1.41 1.95 -5.67
N VAL A 66 2.55 2.15 -5.00
CA VAL A 66 3.49 3.23 -5.34
C VAL A 66 4.04 3.03 -6.75
N PHE A 67 4.40 1.80 -7.12
CA PHE A 67 4.92 1.49 -8.45
C PHE A 67 3.88 1.77 -9.55
N VAL A 68 2.64 1.31 -9.36
CA VAL A 68 1.53 1.57 -10.30
C VAL A 68 1.19 3.07 -10.35
N ALA A 69 1.15 3.74 -9.21
CA ALA A 69 0.92 5.18 -9.16
C ALA A 69 2.03 5.95 -9.89
N ALA A 70 3.29 5.57 -9.70
CA ALA A 70 4.43 6.16 -10.39
C ALA A 70 4.36 5.93 -11.91
N ASP A 71 4.03 4.73 -12.37
CA ASP A 71 3.88 4.44 -13.80
C ASP A 71 2.75 5.28 -14.43
N LEU A 72 1.59 5.36 -13.77
CA LEU A 72 0.43 6.10 -14.27
C LEU A 72 0.59 7.63 -14.19
N LEU A 73 1.23 8.16 -13.13
CA LEU A 73 1.37 9.60 -12.91
C LEU A 73 2.58 10.19 -13.66
N LEU A 74 3.71 9.48 -13.70
CA LEU A 74 4.92 9.94 -14.38
C LEU A 74 4.93 9.56 -15.86
N GLY A 75 3.96 8.75 -16.30
CA GLY A 75 3.84 8.35 -17.70
C GLY A 75 5.06 7.57 -18.18
N LEU A 76 5.67 6.76 -17.30
CA LEU A 76 6.91 6.01 -17.57
C LEU A 76 6.72 4.95 -18.67
N GLY A 77 5.49 4.68 -19.09
CA GLY A 77 5.20 3.99 -20.35
C GLY A 77 5.44 2.49 -20.31
N TYR A 78 5.55 1.86 -19.13
CA TYR A 78 5.69 0.40 -19.04
C TYR A 78 4.50 -0.35 -19.63
N ARG A 79 3.34 0.32 -19.75
CA ARG A 79 2.13 -0.20 -20.42
C ARG A 79 2.14 -0.06 -21.95
N SER A 80 2.95 0.84 -22.51
CA SER A 80 2.98 1.16 -23.95
C SER A 80 3.84 0.19 -24.79
N GLY A 81 4.43 -0.82 -24.16
CA GLY A 81 5.23 -1.86 -24.82
C GLY A 81 4.43 -3.05 -25.38
N ARG A 82 3.11 -2.91 -25.59
CA ARG A 82 2.28 -3.87 -26.34
C ARG A 82 1.44 -3.14 -27.36
#